data_AF-A0A4Q3CHE6-F1
#
_entry.id   AF-A0A4Q3CHE6-F1
#
_cell.length_a   1.000
_cell.length_b   1.000
_cell.length_c   1.000
_cell.angle_alpha   90.00
_cell.angle_beta   90.00
_cell.angle_gamma   90.00
#
_symmetry.space_group_name_H-M   'P 1'
#
loop_
_entity.id
_entity.type
_entity.pdbx_description
1 polymer ?
#
loop_
_entity_poly.entity_id
_entity_poly.type
_entity_poly.pdbx_seq_one_letter_code
_entity_poly.pdbx_strand_id
1 'polypeptide(L)'
;YIVAAYNNYKDKNFTIFGVSLDRTRDKWLKGIANDGLIWTEVTDLKAWDSEVAVQYGIKAIPNNFLIDPTGKIIAKNLREERLGQKLAEVLNSNTMIAADNTPPLITITDPEVTRGLKVVQSGSRIVVSGTATDESGIKTVEINGIVAAINPEGIFFANIPLAMGDNRLKVKATDNKLNAAEYDFVISRSSGTATAPQPVPIAPVNAAAVNAEGKYYALIIGIQDYNDESIPDLDRPVADAASLQSILVNNYTFDRENISFLKNPTRDQLFDALESMARKVKGTDNLLIFYAGHGYWDAGRSQGYWFPSDARRLNRSSWLTNADLKEYISAIPSKHTLLITDACFAGGIFKSRAVMAGASRAVKELYNLPSRKAMTSGTLKEVPDKSVFIEYLVKRLNQNTGKYLSAEQLFSSFRTAVINNSANGQVPQFGEIKEAGDEGGDFIFIKRQ
;
A
#
# COMPACT_ATOMS: atom_id res chain seq x y z
N TYR A 1 34.75 -26.37 4.57
CA TYR A 1 34.17 -25.44 3.57
C TYR A 1 32.86 -24.82 4.02
N ILE A 2 31.93 -25.54 4.68
CA ILE A 2 30.65 -24.96 5.16
C ILE A 2 30.86 -23.89 6.24
N VAL A 3 31.68 -24.14 7.26
CA VAL A 3 32.02 -23.13 8.30
C VAL A 3 32.62 -21.87 7.68
N ALA A 4 33.53 -22.03 6.72
CA ALA A 4 34.13 -20.92 5.99
C ALA A 4 33.07 -20.13 5.19
N ALA A 5 32.15 -20.82 4.50
CA ALA A 5 31.05 -20.18 3.80
C ALA A 5 30.14 -19.40 4.76
N TYR A 6 29.78 -19.96 5.91
CA TYR A 6 29.02 -19.25 6.93
C TYR A 6 29.73 -17.98 7.38
N ASN A 7 31.00 -18.07 7.78
CA ASN A 7 31.74 -16.89 8.25
C ASN A 7 31.88 -15.80 7.18
N ASN A 8 31.96 -16.18 5.90
CA ASN A 8 32.09 -15.23 4.78
C ASN A 8 30.76 -14.54 4.40
N TYR A 9 29.62 -15.18 4.69
CA TYR A 9 28.31 -14.74 4.17
C TYR A 9 27.26 -14.47 5.25
N LYS A 10 27.49 -14.81 6.53
CA LYS A 10 26.51 -14.68 7.63
C LYS A 10 25.91 -13.28 7.79
N ASP A 11 26.64 -12.24 7.39
CA ASP A 11 26.20 -10.84 7.45
C ASP A 11 25.54 -10.35 6.14
N LYS A 12 25.34 -11.25 5.16
CA LYS A 12 24.76 -10.98 3.83
C LYS A 12 23.43 -11.69 3.61
N ASN A 13 22.53 -11.62 4.59
CA ASN A 13 21.22 -12.29 4.57
C ASN A 13 21.32 -13.81 4.30
N PHE A 14 22.35 -14.46 4.84
CA PHE A 14 22.59 -15.89 4.71
C PHE A 14 22.78 -16.50 6.09
N THR A 15 22.16 -17.66 6.31
CA THR A 15 22.35 -18.46 7.51
C THR A 15 22.34 -19.94 7.16
N ILE A 16 22.74 -20.78 8.11
CA ILE A 16 22.73 -22.23 7.97
C ILE A 16 21.81 -22.82 9.04
N PHE A 17 21.05 -23.82 8.65
CA PHE A 17 20.26 -24.65 9.56
C PHE A 17 20.75 -26.08 9.44
N GLY A 18 21.38 -26.58 10.49
CA GLY A 18 21.98 -27.91 10.55
C GLY A 18 21.00 -28.94 11.10
N VAL A 19 20.90 -30.08 10.41
CA VAL A 19 20.10 -31.23 10.85
C VAL A 19 21.04 -32.43 11.00
N SER A 20 21.31 -32.86 12.23
CA SER A 20 22.19 -34.00 12.51
C SER A 20 21.43 -35.33 12.51
N LEU A 21 22.07 -36.34 11.92
CA LEU A 21 21.64 -37.74 11.93
C LEU A 21 22.38 -38.59 12.98
N ASP A 22 22.98 -37.96 13.99
CA ASP A 22 23.58 -38.67 15.12
C ASP A 22 22.54 -39.48 15.89
N ARG A 23 22.94 -40.64 16.41
CA ARG A 23 22.07 -41.51 17.24
C ARG A 23 22.05 -41.14 18.71
N THR A 24 23.00 -40.32 19.18
CA THR A 24 23.10 -39.95 20.60
C THR A 24 23.45 -38.48 20.74
N ARG A 25 22.85 -37.84 21.76
CA ARG A 25 23.08 -36.44 22.09
C ARG A 25 24.55 -36.13 22.36
N ASP A 26 25.26 -37.02 23.05
CA ASP A 26 26.68 -36.80 23.37
C ASP A 26 27.57 -36.75 22.13
N LYS A 27 27.30 -37.59 21.12
CA LYS A 27 28.04 -37.55 19.85
C LYS A 27 27.74 -36.28 19.08
N TRP A 28 26.46 -35.91 19.03
CA TRP A 28 26.02 -34.67 18.39
C TRP A 28 26.65 -33.42 19.00
N LEU A 29 26.59 -33.28 20.33
CA LEU A 29 27.18 -32.13 21.04
C LEU A 29 28.70 -32.09 20.89
N LYS A 30 29.38 -33.25 20.92
CA LYS A 30 30.82 -33.32 20.63
C LYS A 30 31.13 -32.90 19.19
N GLY A 31 30.31 -33.28 18.21
CA GLY A 31 30.45 -32.85 16.81
C GLY A 31 30.35 -31.33 16.65
N ILE A 32 29.31 -30.72 17.25
CA ILE A 32 29.13 -29.27 17.27
C ILE A 32 30.37 -28.56 17.84
N ALA A 33 30.86 -29.05 18.98
CA ALA A 33 32.01 -28.45 19.66
C ALA A 33 33.31 -28.61 18.85
N ASN A 34 33.55 -29.79 18.28
CA ASN A 34 34.77 -30.09 17.52
C ASN A 34 34.82 -29.31 16.20
N ASP A 35 33.69 -29.16 15.51
CA ASP A 35 33.63 -28.51 14.20
C ASP A 35 33.35 -26.99 14.31
N GLY A 36 33.14 -26.47 15.53
CA GLY A 36 32.89 -25.06 15.79
C GLY A 36 31.60 -24.56 15.12
N LEU A 37 30.53 -25.36 15.17
CA LEU A 37 29.25 -25.04 14.54
C LEU A 37 28.51 -24.00 15.38
N ILE A 38 28.35 -22.79 14.83
CA ILE A 38 27.80 -21.63 15.55
C ILE A 38 26.40 -21.22 15.06
N TRP A 39 25.84 -21.95 14.11
CA TRP A 39 24.49 -21.74 13.60
C TRP A 39 23.49 -22.68 14.28
N THR A 40 22.20 -22.57 13.94
CA THR A 40 21.17 -23.40 14.57
C THR A 40 21.32 -24.85 14.14
N GLU A 41 21.48 -25.74 15.11
CA GLU A 41 21.62 -27.19 14.93
C GLU A 41 20.46 -27.91 15.60
N VAL A 42 19.87 -28.89 14.92
CA VAL A 42 18.79 -29.73 15.45
C VAL A 42 19.05 -31.21 15.17
N THR A 43 18.45 -32.08 15.97
CA THR A 43 18.41 -33.52 15.71
C THR A 43 17.18 -34.13 16.38
N ASP A 44 16.59 -35.14 15.77
CA ASP A 44 15.57 -35.99 16.38
C ASP A 44 16.15 -37.31 16.94
N LEU A 45 17.48 -37.49 16.84
CA LEU A 45 18.24 -38.70 17.21
C LEU A 45 17.81 -40.00 16.51
N LYS A 46 16.98 -39.90 15.47
CA LYS A 46 16.47 -41.07 14.72
C LYS A 46 17.41 -41.50 13.59
N ALA A 47 18.51 -40.77 13.38
CA ALA A 47 19.44 -41.02 12.28
C ALA A 47 18.69 -41.14 10.94
N TRP A 48 18.92 -42.21 10.18
CA TRP A 48 18.28 -42.42 8.87
C TRP A 48 16.75 -42.59 8.92
N ASP A 49 16.18 -42.83 10.10
CA ASP A 49 14.73 -42.95 10.30
C ASP A 49 14.06 -41.59 10.60
N SER A 50 14.80 -40.48 10.50
CA SER A 50 14.26 -39.13 10.64
C SER A 50 13.23 -38.83 9.54
N GLU A 51 12.06 -38.34 9.93
CA GLU A 51 10.99 -37.95 9.00
C GLU A 51 11.48 -36.91 7.99
N VAL A 52 12.30 -35.95 8.45
CA VAL A 52 12.89 -34.92 7.61
C VAL A 52 13.89 -35.53 6.61
N ALA A 53 14.72 -36.48 7.06
CA ALA A 53 15.67 -37.16 6.17
C ALA A 53 14.95 -37.95 5.07
N VAL A 54 13.83 -38.61 5.40
CA VAL A 54 12.98 -39.33 4.44
C VAL A 54 12.30 -38.34 3.47
N GLN A 55 11.67 -37.28 3.98
CA GLN A 55 10.93 -36.31 3.16
C GLN A 55 11.84 -35.59 2.15
N TYR A 56 13.07 -35.24 2.54
CA TYR A 56 14.05 -34.60 1.68
C TYR A 56 14.88 -35.60 0.85
N GLY A 57 14.64 -36.90 1.00
CA GLY A 57 15.30 -37.96 0.23
C GLY A 57 16.80 -38.07 0.50
N ILE A 58 17.23 -37.86 1.75
CA ILE A 58 18.63 -37.89 2.16
C ILE A 58 19.15 -39.33 2.17
N LYS A 59 20.10 -39.63 1.26
CA LYS A 59 20.70 -40.97 1.12
C LYS A 59 22.18 -41.04 1.52
N ALA A 60 22.82 -39.90 1.74
CA ALA A 60 24.23 -39.78 2.10
C ALA A 60 24.48 -38.43 2.76
N ILE A 61 25.45 -38.38 3.68
CA ILE A 61 25.95 -37.15 4.32
C ILE A 61 27.42 -36.90 3.92
N PRO A 62 27.89 -35.64 3.85
CA PRO A 62 27.12 -34.42 3.97
C PRO A 62 26.23 -34.16 2.74
N ASN A 63 25.02 -33.64 3.01
CA ASN A 63 24.02 -33.21 2.04
C ASN A 63 23.60 -31.78 2.37
N ASN A 64 23.28 -30.97 1.36
CA ASN A 64 22.79 -29.61 1.61
C ASN A 64 21.80 -29.16 0.54
N PHE A 65 20.93 -28.23 0.94
CA PHE A 65 20.02 -27.52 0.07
C PHE A 65 20.24 -26.03 0.28
N LEU A 66 20.27 -25.28 -0.81
CA LEU A 66 20.22 -23.82 -0.76
C LEU A 66 18.78 -23.39 -1.06
N ILE A 67 18.18 -22.66 -0.13
CA ILE A 67 16.78 -22.25 -0.17
C ILE A 67 16.72 -20.72 -0.21
N ASP A 68 15.91 -20.16 -1.10
CA ASP A 68 15.71 -18.71 -1.19
C ASP A 68 14.68 -18.19 -0.17
N PRO A 69 14.54 -16.86 0.03
CA PRO A 69 13.60 -16.28 0.98
C PRO A 69 12.11 -16.59 0.71
N THR A 70 11.76 -17.10 -0.48
CA THR A 70 10.40 -17.53 -0.82
C THR A 70 10.14 -19.00 -0.46
N GLY A 71 11.16 -19.71 0.02
CA GLY A 71 11.09 -21.13 0.39
C GLY A 71 11.42 -22.09 -0.77
N LYS A 72 11.92 -21.60 -1.90
CA LYS A 72 12.26 -22.45 -3.05
C LYS A 72 13.68 -22.98 -2.95
N ILE A 73 13.88 -24.27 -3.23
CA ILE A 73 15.23 -24.85 -3.35
C ILE A 73 15.85 -24.40 -4.68
N ILE A 74 16.94 -23.64 -4.60
CA ILE A 74 17.65 -23.07 -5.76
C ILE A 74 18.95 -23.82 -6.10
N ALA A 75 19.48 -24.63 -5.18
CA ALA A 75 20.59 -25.54 -5.43
C ALA A 75 20.61 -26.70 -4.43
N LYS A 76 21.30 -27.79 -4.78
CA LYS A 76 21.43 -29.00 -3.95
C LYS A 76 22.87 -29.53 -4.01
N ASN A 77 23.34 -30.11 -2.92
CA ASN A 77 24.61 -30.84 -2.81
C ASN A 77 25.84 -30.05 -3.27
N LEU A 78 25.89 -28.76 -2.93
CA LEU A 78 27.02 -27.91 -3.26
C LEU A 78 28.20 -28.21 -2.34
N ARG A 79 29.41 -28.26 -2.90
CA ARG A 79 30.64 -28.52 -2.16
C ARG A 79 31.71 -27.52 -2.57
N GLU A 80 32.56 -27.15 -1.60
CA GLU A 80 33.80 -26.41 -1.83
C GLU A 80 33.60 -25.20 -2.75
N GLU A 81 34.34 -25.13 -3.86
CA GLU A 81 34.32 -24.01 -4.79
C GLU A 81 32.91 -23.79 -5.39
N ARG A 82 32.17 -24.86 -5.69
CA ARG A 82 30.80 -24.73 -6.24
C ARG A 82 29.83 -24.10 -5.24
N LEU A 83 30.01 -24.38 -3.94
CA LEU A 83 29.25 -23.69 -2.90
C LEU A 83 29.64 -22.22 -2.86
N GLY A 84 30.93 -21.90 -2.87
CA GLY A 84 31.44 -20.53 -2.89
C GLY A 84 30.95 -19.73 -4.10
N GLN A 85 31.01 -20.32 -5.30
CA GLN A 85 30.53 -19.74 -6.56
C GLN A 85 29.02 -19.50 -6.52
N LYS A 86 28.23 -20.49 -6.07
CA LYS A 86 26.77 -20.30 -6.01
C LYS A 86 26.35 -19.30 -4.95
N LEU A 87 27.01 -19.29 -3.79
CA LEU A 87 26.77 -18.28 -2.76
C LEU A 87 27.22 -16.89 -3.24
N ALA A 88 28.32 -16.77 -3.97
CA ALA A 88 28.69 -15.53 -4.63
C ALA A 88 27.66 -15.13 -5.71
N GLU A 89 27.18 -16.07 -6.50
CA GLU A 89 26.14 -15.81 -7.50
C GLU A 89 24.84 -15.34 -6.85
N VAL A 90 24.43 -15.85 -5.69
CA VAL A 90 23.11 -15.50 -5.12
C VAL A 90 23.18 -14.45 -4.02
N LEU A 91 24.34 -14.24 -3.40
CA LEU A 91 24.57 -13.29 -2.30
C LEU A 91 25.58 -12.20 -2.64
N ASN A 92 26.40 -12.39 -3.69
CA ASN A 92 27.26 -11.35 -4.28
C ASN A 92 26.84 -10.94 -5.70
N SER A 93 25.72 -11.42 -6.27
CA SER A 93 25.18 -10.78 -7.48
C SER A 93 24.74 -9.36 -7.12
N ASN A 94 25.24 -8.24 -7.65
CA ASN A 94 26.27 -7.94 -8.66
C ASN A 94 26.54 -9.01 -9.71
N THR A 95 25.51 -9.36 -10.47
CA THR A 95 25.69 -9.72 -11.89
C THR A 95 26.75 -8.79 -12.48
N MET A 96 27.65 -9.33 -13.30
CA MET A 96 28.48 -8.55 -14.23
C MET A 96 27.54 -7.77 -15.17
N ILE A 97 26.97 -6.68 -14.65
CA ILE A 97 26.55 -5.52 -15.44
C ILE A 97 27.88 -4.97 -15.95
N ALA A 98 27.97 -4.66 -17.25
CA ALA A 98 28.98 -3.74 -17.73
C ALA A 98 29.17 -2.64 -16.70
N ALA A 99 30.41 -2.22 -16.38
CA ALA A 99 30.66 -1.21 -15.35
C ALA A 99 29.64 -0.08 -15.48
N ASP A 100 28.63 -0.11 -14.60
CA ASP A 100 27.55 0.85 -14.62
C ASP A 100 28.15 2.05 -13.91
N ASN A 101 28.65 2.96 -14.74
CA ASN A 101 29.16 4.25 -14.33
C ASN A 101 28.08 5.31 -14.55
N THR A 102 26.83 4.91 -14.83
CA THR A 102 25.73 5.83 -15.10
C THR A 102 25.12 6.23 -13.76
N PRO A 103 25.13 7.52 -13.41
CA PRO A 103 24.46 7.97 -12.20
C PRO A 103 22.93 7.82 -12.31
N PRO A 104 22.24 7.62 -11.18
CA PRO A 104 20.78 7.52 -11.16
C PRO A 104 20.11 8.79 -11.69
N LEU A 105 19.02 8.65 -12.44
CA LEU A 105 18.20 9.78 -12.89
C LEU A 105 17.26 10.22 -11.75
N ILE A 106 17.37 11.48 -11.33
CA ILE A 106 16.49 12.09 -10.31
C ILE A 106 15.45 12.99 -10.99
N THR A 107 14.18 12.76 -10.70
CA THR A 107 13.07 13.66 -11.08
C THR A 107 12.32 14.08 -9.84
N ILE A 108 12.21 15.38 -9.58
CA ILE A 108 11.39 15.91 -8.49
C ILE A 108 9.96 16.08 -9.00
N THR A 109 9.01 15.44 -8.33
CA THR A 109 7.58 15.52 -8.67
C THR A 109 6.84 16.51 -7.77
N ASP A 110 7.28 16.66 -6.52
CA ASP A 110 6.73 17.66 -5.59
C ASP A 110 7.86 18.16 -4.66
N PRO A 111 8.04 19.47 -4.49
CA PRO A 111 7.34 20.55 -5.19
C PRO A 111 7.65 20.55 -6.69
N GLU A 112 6.76 21.10 -7.53
CA GLU A 112 7.09 21.32 -8.94
C GLU A 112 8.28 22.30 -9.05
N VAL A 113 9.43 21.76 -9.43
CA VAL A 113 10.66 22.55 -9.60
C VAL A 113 10.91 22.81 -11.08
N THR A 114 10.47 23.96 -11.57
CA THR A 114 10.88 24.49 -12.88
C THR A 114 12.10 25.40 -12.74
N ARG A 115 13.08 25.25 -13.65
CA ARG A 115 14.29 26.10 -13.67
C ARG A 115 13.91 27.59 -13.68
N GLY A 116 14.26 28.30 -12.62
CA GLY A 116 14.04 29.76 -12.48
C GLY A 116 12.85 30.19 -11.62
N LEU A 117 12.02 29.27 -11.11
CA LEU A 117 10.89 29.58 -10.23
C LEU A 117 11.24 29.35 -8.76
N LYS A 118 11.05 30.37 -7.91
CA LYS A 118 11.13 30.25 -6.44
C LYS A 118 9.79 29.77 -5.90
N VAL A 119 9.77 28.56 -5.33
CA VAL A 119 8.59 28.05 -4.62
C VAL A 119 8.56 28.70 -3.24
N VAL A 120 7.47 29.42 -2.94
CA VAL A 120 7.28 30.10 -1.66
C VAL A 120 6.29 29.31 -0.79
N GLN A 121 6.69 28.94 0.43
CA GLN A 121 5.84 28.21 1.37
C GLN A 121 5.86 28.86 2.77
N SER A 122 4.76 28.73 3.51
CA SER A 122 4.61 29.25 4.88
C SER A 122 4.95 28.23 5.98
N GLY A 123 4.82 26.93 5.67
CA GLY A 123 5.08 25.82 6.59
C GLY A 123 6.54 25.73 7.04
N SER A 124 6.75 25.26 8.26
CA SER A 124 8.10 24.97 8.80
C SER A 124 8.75 23.71 8.25
N ARG A 125 8.03 22.97 7.41
CA ARG A 125 8.51 21.78 6.73
C ARG A 125 7.91 21.67 5.34
N ILE A 126 8.61 20.98 4.47
CA ILE A 126 8.16 20.62 3.12
C ILE A 126 8.36 19.14 2.88
N VAL A 127 7.41 18.50 2.21
CA VAL A 127 7.63 17.16 1.69
C VAL A 127 8.28 17.32 0.32
N VAL A 128 9.41 16.66 0.13
CA VAL A 128 10.03 16.52 -1.18
C VAL A 128 9.79 15.09 -1.63
N SER A 129 9.21 14.92 -2.81
CA SER A 129 8.97 13.63 -3.45
C SER A 129 9.45 13.63 -4.89
N GLY A 130 9.81 12.46 -5.37
CA GLY A 130 10.33 12.28 -6.71
C GLY A 130 10.61 10.82 -7.03
N THR A 131 11.23 10.60 -8.17
CA THR A 131 11.74 9.29 -8.60
C THR A 131 13.25 9.35 -8.73
N ALA A 132 13.92 8.33 -8.24
CA ALA A 132 15.31 8.00 -8.55
C ALA A 132 15.29 6.68 -9.32
N THR A 133 15.81 6.66 -10.54
CA THR A 133 15.79 5.45 -11.38
C THR A 133 17.18 5.14 -11.90
N ASP A 134 17.56 3.88 -11.82
CA ASP A 134 18.83 3.36 -12.29
C ASP A 134 18.68 1.89 -12.69
N GLU A 135 19.43 1.41 -13.69
CA GLU A 135 19.38 0.01 -14.15
C GLU A 135 19.82 -0.96 -13.04
N SER A 136 20.74 -0.52 -12.16
CA SER A 136 21.21 -1.30 -11.02
C SER A 136 20.30 -1.22 -9.79
N GLY A 137 19.30 -0.33 -9.82
CA GLY A 137 18.40 -0.02 -8.70
C GLY A 137 18.99 0.97 -7.71
N ILE A 138 18.14 1.57 -6.87
CA ILE A 138 18.54 2.64 -5.94
C ILE A 138 18.84 2.08 -4.56
N LYS A 139 19.99 2.46 -4.00
CA LYS A 139 20.42 2.10 -2.65
C LYS A 139 19.91 3.09 -1.61
N THR A 140 20.10 4.39 -1.84
CA THR A 140 19.64 5.45 -0.93
C THR A 140 19.23 6.70 -1.69
N VAL A 141 18.31 7.47 -1.09
CA VAL A 141 18.08 8.87 -1.44
C VAL A 141 18.16 9.70 -0.16
N GLU A 142 18.90 10.79 -0.21
CA GLU A 142 19.07 11.71 0.91
C GLU A 142 18.73 13.13 0.48
N ILE A 143 18.12 13.91 1.37
CA ILE A 143 17.83 15.33 1.13
C ILE A 143 18.40 16.14 2.28
N ASN A 144 19.43 16.95 1.99
CA ASN A 144 20.22 17.64 3.01
C ASN A 144 20.71 16.70 4.14
N GLY A 145 21.07 15.46 3.79
CA GLY A 145 21.52 14.42 4.73
C GLY A 145 20.40 13.70 5.49
N ILE A 146 19.12 14.04 5.27
CA ILE A 146 17.98 13.28 5.78
C ILE A 146 17.68 12.14 4.81
N VAL A 147 17.77 10.89 5.28
CA VAL A 147 17.43 9.70 4.48
C VAL A 147 15.94 9.73 4.13
N ALA A 148 15.63 9.68 2.84
CA ALA A 148 14.29 9.58 2.31
C ALA A 148 13.80 8.12 2.35
N ALA A 149 12.51 7.95 2.61
CA ALA A 149 11.88 6.66 2.40
C ALA A 149 11.77 6.43 0.88
N ILE A 150 12.26 5.29 0.40
CA ILE A 150 12.26 4.91 -1.02
C ILE A 150 11.67 3.52 -1.19
N ASN A 151 10.83 3.32 -2.21
CA ASN A 151 10.27 2.02 -2.54
C ASN A 151 11.11 1.29 -3.62
N PRO A 152 10.86 0.01 -3.90
CA PRO A 152 11.59 -0.75 -4.92
C PRO A 152 11.51 -0.15 -6.33
N GLU A 153 10.46 0.61 -6.63
CA GLU A 153 10.27 1.32 -7.91
C GLU A 153 11.03 2.65 -8.01
N GLY A 154 11.81 3.02 -6.98
CA GLY A 154 12.65 4.21 -6.98
C GLY A 154 11.92 5.50 -6.58
N ILE A 155 10.65 5.41 -6.19
CA ILE A 155 9.86 6.54 -5.71
C ILE A 155 10.30 6.86 -4.28
N PHE A 156 10.73 8.10 -4.05
CA PHE A 156 11.19 8.54 -2.74
C PHE A 156 10.34 9.69 -2.18
N PHE A 157 10.31 9.80 -0.86
CA PHE A 157 9.78 10.96 -0.17
C PHE A 157 10.54 11.24 1.14
N ALA A 158 10.73 12.51 1.45
CA ALA A 158 11.26 12.96 2.73
C ALA A 158 10.60 14.25 3.19
N ASN A 159 10.38 14.37 4.50
CA ASN A 159 9.82 15.55 5.12
C ASN A 159 10.96 16.42 5.68
N ILE A 160 11.23 17.56 5.05
CA ILE A 160 12.42 18.39 5.26
C ILE A 160 12.07 19.65 6.06
N PRO A 161 12.75 19.93 7.18
CA PRO A 161 12.55 21.18 7.90
C PRO A 161 13.05 22.38 7.08
N LEU A 162 12.33 23.49 7.16
CA LEU A 162 12.66 24.75 6.49
C LEU A 162 12.95 25.85 7.52
N ALA A 163 14.09 26.51 7.40
CA ALA A 163 14.39 27.78 8.08
C ALA A 163 13.62 28.94 7.42
N MET A 164 13.46 30.05 8.11
CA MET A 164 12.92 31.29 7.51
C MET A 164 13.86 31.78 6.39
N GLY A 165 13.31 32.24 5.26
CA GLY A 165 14.07 32.67 4.09
C GLY A 165 14.35 31.53 3.10
N ASP A 166 15.38 31.70 2.28
CA ASP A 166 15.74 30.74 1.22
C ASP A 166 16.41 29.48 1.82
N ASN A 167 15.86 28.31 1.49
CA ASN A 167 16.36 26.99 1.85
C ASN A 167 16.82 26.28 0.58
N ARG A 168 18.11 25.97 0.48
CA ARG A 168 18.62 25.13 -0.60
C ARG A 168 18.46 23.66 -0.22
N LEU A 169 17.73 22.91 -1.03
CA LEU A 169 17.51 21.48 -0.87
C LEU A 169 18.35 20.73 -1.90
N LYS A 170 19.26 19.90 -1.41
CA LYS A 170 20.11 19.00 -2.21
C LYS A 170 19.59 17.58 -2.07
N VAL A 171 19.05 17.05 -3.16
CA VAL A 171 18.66 15.64 -3.26
C VAL A 171 19.83 14.86 -3.84
N LYS A 172 20.31 13.86 -3.11
CA LYS A 172 21.36 12.94 -3.54
C LYS A 172 20.80 11.53 -3.63
N ALA A 173 20.78 10.95 -4.82
CA ALA A 173 20.44 9.54 -5.02
C ALA A 173 21.73 8.74 -5.24
N THR A 174 21.86 7.59 -4.58
CA THR A 174 22.98 6.66 -4.74
C THR A 174 22.43 5.30 -5.17
N ASP A 175 22.94 4.75 -6.26
CA ASP A 175 22.53 3.45 -6.77
C ASP A 175 23.20 2.27 -6.02
N ASN A 176 22.85 1.04 -6.39
CA ASN A 176 23.42 -0.17 -5.80
C ASN A 176 24.90 -0.41 -6.17
N LYS A 177 25.41 0.29 -7.19
CA LYS A 177 26.82 0.29 -7.63
C LYS A 177 27.63 1.45 -7.05
N LEU A 178 27.01 2.29 -6.25
CA LEU A 178 27.56 3.48 -5.59
C LEU A 178 27.81 4.68 -6.52
N ASN A 179 27.25 4.73 -7.73
CA ASN A 179 27.20 6.00 -8.46
C ASN A 179 26.15 6.91 -7.82
N ALA A 180 26.38 8.21 -7.90
CA ALA A 180 25.51 9.19 -7.28
C ALA A 180 25.18 10.33 -8.23
N ALA A 181 23.93 10.77 -8.19
CA ALA A 181 23.46 11.98 -8.82
C ALA A 181 22.98 12.97 -7.77
N GLU A 182 23.09 14.26 -8.07
CA GLU A 182 22.57 15.33 -7.24
C GLU A 182 21.59 16.20 -8.02
N TYR A 183 20.51 16.61 -7.36
CA TYR A 183 19.55 17.58 -7.85
C TYR A 183 19.31 18.64 -6.78
N ASP A 184 19.63 19.90 -7.12
CA ASP A 184 19.51 21.04 -6.22
C ASP A 184 18.35 21.95 -6.63
N PHE A 185 17.59 22.43 -5.64
CA PHE A 185 16.61 23.49 -5.83
C PHE A 185 16.45 24.36 -4.58
N VAL A 186 15.76 25.50 -4.71
CA VAL A 186 15.58 26.47 -3.63
C VAL A 186 14.10 26.64 -3.31
N ILE A 187 13.78 26.54 -2.02
CA ILE A 187 12.46 26.79 -1.44
C ILE A 187 12.56 27.99 -0.51
N SER A 188 11.75 29.03 -0.74
CA SER A 188 11.72 30.20 0.14
C SER A 188 10.60 30.06 1.15
N ARG A 189 10.93 30.11 2.45
CA ARG A 189 9.94 30.14 3.53
C ARG A 189 9.70 31.57 3.98
N SER A 190 8.46 32.05 3.94
CA SER A 190 8.10 33.38 4.43
C SER A 190 7.04 33.32 5.54
N SER A 191 7.01 34.34 6.41
CA SER A 191 6.00 34.50 7.46
C SER A 191 4.72 35.06 6.87
N GLY A 192 4.07 34.26 6.02
CA GLY A 192 2.70 34.49 5.56
C GLY A 192 1.79 33.42 6.13
N THR A 193 0.55 33.75 6.45
CA THR A 193 -0.50 32.75 6.71
C THR A 193 -0.51 31.75 5.56
N ALA A 194 -0.57 30.46 5.87
CA ALA A 194 -0.59 29.42 4.87
C ALA A 194 -1.81 29.56 3.97
N THR A 195 -1.62 30.15 2.79
CA THR A 195 -2.40 29.78 1.63
C THR A 195 -2.11 28.30 1.40
N ALA A 196 -3.15 27.48 1.61
CA ALA A 196 -3.14 26.07 1.32
C ALA A 196 -2.47 25.83 -0.04
N PRO A 197 -1.71 24.73 -0.23
CA PRO A 197 -1.12 24.40 -1.53
C PRO A 197 -2.22 24.54 -2.59
N GLN A 198 -1.98 25.42 -3.56
CA GLN A 198 -2.91 25.62 -4.67
C GLN A 198 -3.13 24.26 -5.33
N PRO A 199 -4.39 23.92 -5.69
CA PRO A 199 -4.68 22.67 -6.38
C PRO A 199 -3.73 22.53 -7.57
N VAL A 200 -3.00 21.40 -7.67
CA VAL A 200 -2.48 20.99 -8.98
C VAL A 200 -3.71 20.91 -9.87
N PRO A 201 -3.81 21.72 -10.94
CA PRO A 201 -4.94 21.62 -11.84
C PRO A 201 -4.97 20.19 -12.36
N ILE A 202 -6.07 19.48 -12.15
CA ILE A 202 -6.31 18.22 -12.87
C ILE A 202 -6.38 18.65 -14.33
N ALA A 203 -5.31 18.43 -15.09
CA ALA A 203 -5.31 18.73 -16.50
C ALA A 203 -6.52 17.98 -17.11
N PRO A 204 -7.45 18.68 -17.77
CA PRO A 204 -8.59 18.03 -18.38
C PRO A 204 -8.04 17.03 -19.40
N VAL A 205 -8.14 15.74 -19.08
CA VAL A 205 -7.86 14.70 -20.06
C VAL A 205 -9.03 14.76 -21.03
N ASN A 206 -8.80 15.34 -22.21
CA ASN A 206 -9.71 15.22 -23.36
C ASN A 206 -9.67 13.76 -23.83
N ALA A 207 -10.21 12.86 -23.02
CA ALA A 207 -10.44 11.49 -23.40
C ALA A 207 -11.56 11.48 -24.45
N ALA A 208 -11.27 10.91 -25.62
CA ALA A 208 -12.28 10.54 -26.60
C ALA A 208 -13.46 9.88 -25.87
N ALA A 209 -14.69 10.29 -26.22
CA ALA A 209 -15.92 9.95 -25.50
C ALA A 209 -15.89 8.53 -24.93
N VAL A 210 -15.88 8.43 -23.61
CA VAL A 210 -16.15 7.16 -22.93
C VAL A 210 -17.64 6.90 -23.16
N ASN A 211 -17.99 5.86 -23.92
CA ASN A 211 -19.37 5.40 -24.03
C ASN A 211 -19.79 4.81 -22.67
N ALA A 212 -20.19 5.69 -21.76
CA ALA A 212 -20.65 5.34 -20.43
C ALA A 212 -22.11 4.89 -20.49
N GLU A 213 -22.33 3.66 -20.94
CA GLU A 213 -23.68 3.08 -21.08
C GLU A 213 -24.24 2.56 -19.74
N GLY A 214 -23.39 2.33 -18.74
CA GLY A 214 -23.78 1.82 -17.43
C GLY A 214 -24.22 2.89 -16.43
N LYS A 215 -25.15 2.51 -15.54
CA LYS A 215 -25.62 3.36 -14.44
C LYS A 215 -24.59 3.45 -13.32
N TYR A 216 -24.72 4.47 -12.48
CA TYR A 216 -23.91 4.66 -11.28
C TYR A 216 -24.77 4.47 -10.03
N TYR A 217 -24.44 3.45 -9.25
CA TYR A 217 -25.05 3.11 -7.97
C TYR A 217 -24.12 3.51 -6.83
N ALA A 218 -24.70 3.86 -5.68
CA ALA A 218 -23.92 4.05 -4.46
C ALA A 218 -24.60 3.42 -3.23
N LEU A 219 -23.81 2.77 -2.39
CA LEU A 219 -24.17 2.41 -1.02
C LEU A 219 -23.36 3.30 -0.08
N ILE A 220 -24.02 4.24 0.60
CA ILE A 220 -23.38 5.26 1.43
C ILE A 220 -23.78 5.04 2.87
N ILE A 221 -22.79 4.73 3.71
CA ILE A 221 -22.97 4.32 5.11
C ILE A 221 -22.23 5.31 6.01
N GLY A 222 -22.95 5.90 6.96
CA GLY A 222 -22.38 6.67 8.06
C GLY A 222 -22.83 6.10 9.39
N ILE A 223 -21.87 5.71 10.24
CA ILE A 223 -22.13 5.12 11.55
C ILE A 223 -21.52 6.01 12.62
N GLN A 224 -22.41 6.67 13.33
CA GLN A 224 -22.12 7.67 14.33
C GLN A 224 -22.50 7.19 15.73
N ASP A 225 -23.71 6.64 15.87
CA ASP A 225 -24.30 6.25 17.15
C ASP A 225 -24.23 4.71 17.30
N TYR A 226 -23.70 4.24 18.44
CA TYR A 226 -23.54 2.81 18.77
C TYR A 226 -24.38 2.41 19.97
N ASN A 227 -25.02 1.23 19.89
CA ASN A 227 -25.90 0.72 20.94
C ASN A 227 -25.14 0.27 22.20
N ASP A 228 -23.87 -0.12 22.05
CA ASP A 228 -23.00 -0.52 23.16
C ASP A 228 -22.25 0.71 23.68
N GLU A 229 -22.62 1.19 24.88
CA GLU A 229 -22.03 2.37 25.53
C GLU A 229 -20.50 2.29 25.73
N SER A 230 -19.90 1.11 25.61
CA SER A 230 -18.45 0.93 25.67
C SER A 230 -17.72 1.25 24.35
N ILE A 231 -18.47 1.46 23.27
CA ILE A 231 -17.99 1.97 21.99
C ILE A 231 -18.32 3.47 21.96
N PRO A 232 -17.32 4.36 21.94
CA PRO A 232 -17.59 5.80 21.90
C PRO A 232 -18.33 6.19 20.62
N ASP A 233 -19.37 6.99 20.74
CA ASP A 233 -20.02 7.62 19.59
C ASP A 233 -19.06 8.56 18.85
N LEU A 234 -19.37 8.82 17.59
CA LEU A 234 -18.70 9.81 16.73
C LEU A 234 -19.65 11.01 16.53
N ASP A 235 -19.19 12.07 15.88
CA ASP A 235 -20.00 13.27 15.61
C ASP A 235 -20.18 13.55 14.10
N ARG A 236 -19.27 13.06 13.25
CA ARG A 236 -19.19 13.42 11.82
C ARG A 236 -19.60 12.39 10.77
N PRO A 237 -19.50 11.06 10.97
CA PRO A 237 -19.68 10.08 9.89
C PRO A 237 -20.96 10.23 9.06
N VAL A 238 -22.09 10.55 9.70
CA VAL A 238 -23.37 10.72 9.00
C VAL A 238 -23.39 12.01 8.17
N ALA A 239 -22.81 13.10 8.69
CA ALA A 239 -22.70 14.37 7.96
C ALA A 239 -21.74 14.25 6.77
N ASP A 240 -20.63 13.53 6.95
CA ASP A 240 -19.65 13.23 5.92
C ASP A 240 -20.24 12.38 4.79
N ALA A 241 -20.97 11.33 5.15
CA ALA A 241 -21.75 10.52 4.22
C ALA A 241 -22.75 11.38 3.42
N ALA A 242 -23.49 12.26 4.08
CA ALA A 242 -24.50 13.12 3.44
C ALA A 242 -23.86 14.16 2.49
N SER A 243 -22.69 14.69 2.87
CA SER A 243 -21.89 15.59 2.03
C SER A 243 -21.45 14.89 0.75
N LEU A 244 -20.89 13.67 0.86
CA LEU A 244 -20.52 12.88 -0.30
C LEU A 244 -21.72 12.58 -1.21
N GLN A 245 -22.84 12.12 -0.65
CA GLN A 245 -24.08 11.88 -1.42
C GLN A 245 -24.47 13.11 -2.22
N SER A 246 -24.49 14.28 -1.57
CA SER A 246 -24.88 15.54 -2.21
C SER A 246 -23.98 15.87 -3.41
N ILE A 247 -22.66 15.66 -3.27
CA ILE A 247 -21.69 15.90 -4.35
C ILE A 247 -21.90 14.93 -5.50
N LEU A 248 -22.08 13.65 -5.21
CA LEU A 248 -22.30 12.62 -6.24
C LEU A 248 -23.57 12.91 -7.05
N VAL A 249 -24.67 13.30 -6.39
CA VAL A 249 -25.95 13.62 -7.04
C VAL A 249 -25.89 14.94 -7.81
N ASN A 250 -25.25 15.97 -7.25
CA ASN A 250 -25.31 17.30 -7.86
C ASN A 250 -24.26 17.48 -8.97
N ASN A 251 -23.07 16.90 -8.79
CA ASN A 251 -21.92 17.19 -9.66
C ASN A 251 -21.56 16.02 -10.58
N TYR A 252 -22.03 14.80 -10.30
CA TYR A 252 -21.66 13.60 -11.04
C TYR A 252 -22.89 12.82 -11.56
N THR A 253 -22.66 11.79 -12.36
CA THR A 253 -23.72 10.99 -13.02
C THR A 253 -24.40 9.97 -12.10
N PHE A 254 -24.54 10.26 -10.80
CA PHE A 254 -25.30 9.41 -9.87
C PHE A 254 -26.73 9.91 -9.77
N ASP A 255 -27.70 9.07 -10.12
CA ASP A 255 -29.11 9.36 -9.89
C ASP A 255 -29.50 9.03 -8.45
N ARG A 256 -30.30 9.91 -7.83
CA ARG A 256 -30.68 9.78 -6.42
C ARG A 256 -31.35 8.44 -6.11
N GLU A 257 -32.14 7.91 -7.05
CA GLU A 257 -32.82 6.61 -6.96
C GLU A 257 -31.87 5.39 -6.94
N ASN A 258 -30.63 5.56 -7.43
CA ASN A 258 -29.60 4.53 -7.44
C ASN A 258 -28.69 4.60 -6.21
N ILE A 259 -28.95 5.52 -5.26
CA ILE A 259 -28.20 5.66 -4.03
C ILE A 259 -28.99 5.10 -2.84
N SER A 260 -28.40 4.15 -2.12
CA SER A 260 -28.86 3.70 -0.81
C SER A 260 -28.06 4.40 0.28
N PHE A 261 -28.72 5.23 1.09
CA PHE A 261 -28.10 5.97 2.19
C PHE A 261 -28.51 5.36 3.53
N LEU A 262 -27.55 4.92 4.33
CA LEU A 262 -27.79 4.30 5.63
C LEU A 262 -27.15 5.14 6.74
N LYS A 263 -27.99 5.55 7.70
CA LYS A 263 -27.59 6.20 8.95
C LYS A 263 -27.62 5.17 10.07
N ASN A 264 -26.49 4.95 10.73
CA ASN A 264 -26.34 4.02 11.86
C ASN A 264 -26.98 2.63 11.61
N PRO A 265 -26.75 1.97 10.46
CA PRO A 265 -27.34 0.67 10.21
C PRO A 265 -26.80 -0.40 11.16
N THR A 266 -27.68 -1.32 11.54
CA THR A 266 -27.32 -2.59 12.17
C THR A 266 -26.63 -3.54 11.17
N ARG A 267 -26.04 -4.63 11.66
CA ARG A 267 -25.44 -5.68 10.82
C ARG A 267 -26.41 -6.18 9.77
N ASP A 268 -27.64 -6.51 10.15
CA ASP A 268 -28.63 -7.08 9.25
C ASP A 268 -29.01 -6.09 8.15
N GLN A 269 -29.19 -4.81 8.50
CA GLN A 269 -29.47 -3.74 7.53
C GLN A 269 -28.32 -3.52 6.54
N LEU A 270 -27.06 -3.69 6.97
CA LEU A 270 -25.91 -3.63 6.08
C LEU A 270 -25.92 -4.77 5.06
N PHE A 271 -26.17 -6.00 5.50
CA PHE A 271 -26.27 -7.14 4.58
C PHE A 271 -27.45 -7.00 3.62
N ASP A 272 -28.63 -6.60 4.11
CA ASP A 272 -29.79 -6.37 3.27
C ASP A 272 -29.51 -5.34 2.17
N ALA A 273 -28.73 -4.31 2.48
CA ALA A 273 -28.33 -3.30 1.52
C ALA A 273 -27.31 -3.81 0.50
N LEU A 274 -26.30 -4.58 0.92
CA LEU A 274 -25.34 -5.25 0.02
C LEU A 274 -26.05 -6.24 -0.91
N GLU A 275 -26.96 -7.05 -0.37
CA GLU A 275 -27.84 -7.95 -1.11
C GLU A 275 -28.74 -7.20 -2.09
N SER A 276 -29.28 -6.05 -1.68
CA SER A 276 -30.05 -5.20 -2.58
C SER A 276 -29.18 -4.65 -3.72
N MET A 277 -27.90 -4.34 -3.49
CA MET A 277 -26.98 -3.91 -4.56
C MET A 277 -26.72 -5.08 -5.52
N ALA A 278 -26.45 -6.27 -5.01
CA ALA A 278 -26.22 -7.47 -5.81
C ALA A 278 -27.39 -7.80 -6.76
N ARG A 279 -28.63 -7.53 -6.34
CA ARG A 279 -29.83 -7.70 -7.19
C ARG A 279 -30.03 -6.59 -8.22
N LYS A 280 -29.60 -5.35 -7.93
CA LYS A 280 -29.89 -4.16 -8.76
C LYS A 280 -28.83 -3.88 -9.81
N VAL A 281 -27.57 -4.03 -9.43
CA VAL A 281 -26.39 -3.67 -10.24
C VAL A 281 -26.17 -4.71 -11.34
N LYS A 282 -25.85 -4.28 -12.56
CA LYS A 282 -25.56 -5.15 -13.70
C LYS A 282 -24.10 -5.07 -14.15
N GLY A 283 -23.73 -6.00 -15.05
CA GLY A 283 -22.42 -6.13 -15.72
C GLY A 283 -21.78 -4.84 -16.21
N THR A 284 -22.60 -3.91 -16.69
CA THR A 284 -22.17 -2.65 -17.29
C THR A 284 -22.13 -1.49 -16.29
N ASP A 285 -22.75 -1.64 -15.13
CA ASP A 285 -22.97 -0.58 -14.14
C ASP A 285 -21.77 -0.40 -13.22
N ASN A 286 -21.77 0.71 -12.47
CA ASN A 286 -20.70 1.11 -11.58
C ASN A 286 -21.23 1.22 -10.16
N LEU A 287 -20.47 0.74 -9.17
CA LEU A 287 -20.86 0.77 -7.77
C LEU A 287 -19.81 1.52 -6.93
N LEU A 288 -20.25 2.53 -6.18
CA LEU A 288 -19.47 3.16 -5.13
C LEU A 288 -19.99 2.69 -3.77
N ILE A 289 -19.12 2.15 -2.92
CA ILE A 289 -19.44 1.86 -1.52
C ILE A 289 -18.67 2.86 -0.66
N PHE A 290 -19.38 3.65 0.14
CA PHE A 290 -18.81 4.56 1.11
C PHE A 290 -19.12 4.08 2.52
N TYR A 291 -18.12 4.04 3.39
CA TYR A 291 -18.30 3.76 4.80
C TYR A 291 -17.47 4.72 5.65
N ALA A 292 -18.09 5.32 6.65
CA ALA A 292 -17.43 6.05 7.73
C ALA A 292 -17.96 5.56 9.08
N GLY A 293 -17.06 5.22 10.01
CA GLY A 293 -17.40 4.68 11.32
C GLY A 293 -16.24 3.94 11.96
N HIS A 294 -16.52 3.29 13.09
CA HIS A 294 -15.53 2.51 13.83
C HIS A 294 -15.15 1.22 13.11
N GLY A 295 -13.94 0.75 13.44
CA GLY A 295 -13.41 -0.52 13.02
C GLY A 295 -12.37 -1.04 14.00
N TYR A 296 -12.05 -2.33 13.91
CA TYR A 296 -11.11 -3.00 14.81
C TYR A 296 -10.18 -3.92 14.01
N TRP A 297 -8.90 -3.93 14.38
CA TRP A 297 -7.93 -4.89 13.84
C TRP A 297 -7.53 -5.92 14.88
N ASP A 298 -7.78 -7.17 14.53
CA ASP A 298 -7.25 -8.30 15.28
C ASP A 298 -5.90 -8.71 14.68
N ALA A 299 -4.82 -8.21 15.27
CA ALA A 299 -3.45 -8.53 14.84
C ALA A 299 -3.13 -10.02 14.94
N GLY A 300 -3.73 -10.75 15.90
CA GLY A 300 -3.53 -12.19 16.04
C GLY A 300 -4.19 -13.00 14.92
N ARG A 301 -5.18 -12.42 14.24
CA ARG A 301 -5.89 -13.05 13.11
C ARG A 301 -5.60 -12.39 11.76
N SER A 302 -4.82 -11.31 11.73
CA SER A 302 -4.62 -10.47 10.55
C SER A 302 -5.95 -10.07 9.88
N GLN A 303 -6.95 -9.72 10.70
CA GLN A 303 -8.34 -9.52 10.26
C GLN A 303 -8.87 -8.15 10.70
N GLY A 304 -9.36 -7.38 9.72
CA GLY A 304 -10.09 -6.14 9.95
C GLY A 304 -11.59 -6.39 10.13
N TYR A 305 -12.19 -5.63 11.04
CA TYR A 305 -13.61 -5.65 11.37
C TYR A 305 -14.18 -4.24 11.29
N TRP A 306 -15.42 -4.14 10.85
CA TRP A 306 -16.19 -2.91 10.68
C TRP A 306 -17.38 -3.00 11.63
N PHE A 307 -17.65 -1.92 12.35
CA PHE A 307 -18.64 -1.92 13.42
C PHE A 307 -19.97 -1.33 12.94
N PRO A 308 -21.04 -2.13 12.83
CA PRO A 308 -22.39 -1.60 12.68
C PRO A 308 -22.85 -0.91 13.97
N SER A 309 -24.01 -0.24 13.95
CA SER A 309 -24.53 0.42 15.15
C SER A 309 -24.85 -0.54 16.30
N ASP A 310 -25.15 -1.81 16.00
CA ASP A 310 -25.34 -2.89 16.98
C ASP A 310 -24.06 -3.68 17.29
N ALA A 311 -22.89 -3.15 16.92
CA ALA A 311 -21.60 -3.70 17.33
C ALA A 311 -21.51 -3.77 18.86
N ARG A 312 -21.00 -4.89 19.37
CA ARG A 312 -20.71 -5.07 20.81
C ARG A 312 -19.22 -5.22 21.03
N ARG A 313 -18.61 -4.42 21.91
CA ARG A 313 -17.14 -4.33 22.05
C ARG A 313 -16.48 -5.66 22.39
N LEU A 314 -17.17 -6.50 23.16
CA LEU A 314 -16.67 -7.81 23.60
C LEU A 314 -17.28 -8.99 22.81
N ASN A 315 -18.14 -8.73 21.83
CA ASN A 315 -18.80 -9.78 21.06
C ASN A 315 -18.82 -9.46 19.56
N ARG A 316 -18.06 -10.24 18.80
CA ARG A 316 -17.83 -10.04 17.37
C ARG A 316 -18.96 -10.54 16.47
N SER A 317 -20.02 -11.14 17.04
CA SER A 317 -21.13 -11.70 16.25
C SER A 317 -21.83 -10.65 15.40
N SER A 318 -21.85 -9.39 15.86
CA SER A 318 -22.43 -8.27 15.12
C SER A 318 -21.42 -7.52 14.24
N TRP A 319 -20.14 -7.90 14.23
CA TRP A 319 -19.10 -7.18 13.47
C TRP A 319 -18.95 -7.72 12.06
N LEU A 320 -18.77 -6.84 11.08
CA LEU A 320 -18.55 -7.21 9.68
C LEU A 320 -17.06 -7.43 9.42
N THR A 321 -16.68 -8.51 8.76
CA THR A 321 -15.27 -8.78 8.46
C THR A 321 -14.85 -8.24 7.09
N ASN A 322 -13.56 -7.99 6.85
CA ASN A 322 -13.05 -7.74 5.50
C ASN A 322 -13.38 -8.90 4.52
N ALA A 323 -13.53 -10.14 5.02
CA ALA A 323 -13.88 -11.27 4.18
C ALA A 323 -15.34 -11.18 3.73
N ASP A 324 -16.26 -10.82 4.64
CA ASP A 324 -17.68 -10.58 4.34
C ASP A 324 -17.78 -9.50 3.24
N LEU A 325 -17.12 -8.36 3.44
CA LEU A 325 -17.17 -7.24 2.49
C LEU A 325 -16.58 -7.61 1.11
N LYS A 326 -15.45 -8.34 1.12
CA LYS A 326 -14.81 -8.83 -0.10
C LYS A 326 -15.72 -9.78 -0.88
N GLU A 327 -16.39 -10.71 -0.19
CA GLU A 327 -17.32 -11.66 -0.81
C GLU A 327 -18.43 -10.93 -1.57
N TYR A 328 -19.08 -9.96 -0.93
CA TYR A 328 -20.11 -9.15 -1.58
C TYR A 328 -19.59 -8.33 -2.75
N ILE A 329 -18.44 -7.66 -2.58
CA ILE A 329 -17.81 -6.88 -3.66
C ILE A 329 -17.45 -7.75 -4.87
N SER A 330 -17.08 -9.01 -4.64
CA SER A 330 -16.77 -9.98 -5.69
C SER A 330 -18.03 -10.49 -6.39
N ALA A 331 -19.12 -10.66 -5.64
CA ALA A 331 -20.38 -11.21 -6.14
C ALA A 331 -21.23 -10.18 -6.91
N ILE A 332 -21.13 -8.88 -6.60
CA ILE A 332 -21.88 -7.84 -7.30
C ILE A 332 -21.30 -7.67 -8.72
N PRO A 333 -22.10 -7.82 -9.79
CA PRO A 333 -21.58 -7.93 -11.15
C PRO A 333 -21.18 -6.60 -11.79
N SER A 334 -20.95 -5.52 -11.03
CA SER A 334 -20.57 -4.22 -11.60
C SER A 334 -19.32 -4.28 -12.47
N LYS A 335 -19.25 -3.41 -13.48
CA LYS A 335 -18.04 -3.14 -14.25
C LYS A 335 -16.94 -2.58 -13.35
N HIS A 336 -17.25 -1.51 -12.63
CA HIS A 336 -16.32 -0.89 -11.69
C HIS A 336 -16.92 -0.84 -10.29
N THR A 337 -16.17 -1.29 -9.29
CA THR A 337 -16.49 -1.08 -7.87
C THR A 337 -15.39 -0.26 -7.21
N LEU A 338 -15.79 0.80 -6.52
CA LEU A 338 -14.90 1.60 -5.68
C LEU A 338 -15.39 1.56 -4.23
N LEU A 339 -14.56 1.04 -3.32
CA LEU A 339 -14.75 1.15 -1.88
C LEU A 339 -14.00 2.38 -1.36
N ILE A 340 -14.71 3.35 -0.79
CA ILE A 340 -14.12 4.49 -0.08
C ILE A 340 -14.43 4.31 1.39
N THR A 341 -13.41 4.31 2.23
CA THR A 341 -13.61 4.01 3.65
C THR A 341 -12.77 4.89 4.54
N ASP A 342 -13.47 5.41 5.54
CA ASP A 342 -12.91 6.13 6.66
C ASP A 342 -13.20 5.38 7.95
N ALA A 343 -12.56 4.21 8.02
CA ALA A 343 -12.61 3.31 9.15
C ALA A 343 -11.21 2.80 9.39
N CYS A 344 -10.89 2.60 10.65
CA CYS A 344 -9.63 2.01 11.04
C CYS A 344 -9.46 0.66 10.32
N PHE A 345 -8.26 0.39 9.80
CA PHE A 345 -7.83 -0.96 9.37
C PHE A 345 -8.42 -1.48 8.05
N ALA A 346 -9.04 -0.60 7.26
CA ALA A 346 -9.42 -0.90 5.88
C ALA A 346 -8.21 -1.20 4.97
N GLY A 347 -7.00 -0.76 5.33
CA GLY A 347 -5.77 -1.06 4.59
C GLY A 347 -5.47 -2.57 4.45
N GLY A 348 -6.00 -3.40 5.34
CA GLY A 348 -5.87 -4.86 5.24
C GLY A 348 -6.67 -5.50 4.11
N ILE A 349 -7.50 -4.73 3.37
CA ILE A 349 -8.30 -5.25 2.24
C ILE A 349 -7.49 -5.36 0.93
N PHE A 350 -6.34 -4.69 0.86
CA PHE A 350 -5.53 -4.62 -0.35
C PHE A 350 -4.78 -5.92 -0.64
N LYS A 351 -4.55 -6.19 -1.93
CA LYS A 351 -3.56 -7.20 -2.37
C LYS A 351 -2.18 -6.76 -1.86
N SER A 352 -1.31 -7.71 -1.48
CA SER A 352 0.05 -7.44 -0.97
C SER A 352 1.04 -6.95 -2.05
N ARG A 353 0.55 -6.20 -3.03
CA ARG A 353 1.35 -5.44 -4.01
C ARG A 353 0.90 -4.00 -3.93
N ALA A 354 1.86 -3.12 -3.64
CA ALA A 354 1.62 -1.72 -3.43
C ALA A 354 1.04 -1.04 -4.68
N VAL A 355 0.27 0.00 -4.38
CA VAL A 355 -0.27 1.06 -5.25
C VAL A 355 0.58 1.26 -6.50
N MET A 356 0.02 0.97 -7.67
CA MET A 356 0.56 1.46 -8.94
C MET A 356 0.54 2.99 -8.88
N ALA A 357 1.70 3.61 -9.01
CA ALA A 357 1.83 5.04 -9.24
C ALA A 357 2.58 5.20 -10.57
N GLY A 358 1.89 5.66 -11.62
CA GLY A 358 2.57 6.02 -12.87
C GLY A 358 1.70 6.00 -14.11
N ALA A 359 1.58 7.18 -14.71
CA ALA A 359 1.03 7.51 -16.02
C ALA A 359 -0.49 7.44 -16.19
N SER A 360 -1.06 8.52 -16.73
CA SER A 360 -2.38 8.49 -17.36
C SER A 360 -2.34 7.54 -18.56
N ARG A 361 -2.58 6.25 -18.33
CA ARG A 361 -3.22 5.42 -19.37
C ARG A 361 -4.51 6.14 -19.76
N ALA A 362 -4.82 6.16 -21.05
CA ALA A 362 -5.98 6.90 -21.52
C ALA A 362 -7.21 6.45 -20.72
N VAL A 363 -8.02 7.39 -20.21
CA VAL A 363 -9.22 7.09 -19.38
C VAL A 363 -10.11 6.01 -20.02
N LYS A 364 -10.13 5.95 -21.35
CA LYS A 364 -10.78 4.92 -22.14
C LYS A 364 -10.27 3.50 -21.86
N GLU A 365 -8.96 3.31 -21.72
CA GLU A 365 -8.34 2.02 -21.39
C GLU A 365 -8.71 1.58 -19.97
N LEU A 366 -8.62 2.49 -19.00
CA LEU A 366 -9.00 2.23 -17.60
C LEU A 366 -10.49 1.91 -17.46
N TYR A 367 -11.34 2.57 -18.25
CA TYR A 367 -12.78 2.31 -18.26
C TYR A 367 -13.14 0.97 -18.91
N ASN A 368 -12.33 0.41 -19.80
CA ASN A 368 -12.71 -0.78 -20.55
C ASN A 368 -12.59 -2.08 -19.76
N LEU A 369 -11.73 -2.12 -18.73
CA LEU A 369 -11.47 -3.31 -17.93
C LEU A 369 -12.25 -3.28 -16.62
N PRO A 370 -12.81 -4.41 -16.14
CA PRO A 370 -13.38 -4.48 -14.80
C PRO A 370 -12.42 -4.01 -13.70
N SER A 371 -12.97 -3.37 -12.66
CA SER A 371 -12.17 -2.89 -11.52
C SER A 371 -12.83 -3.13 -10.17
N ARG A 372 -12.02 -3.40 -9.15
CA ARG A 372 -12.35 -3.56 -7.73
C ARG A 372 -11.29 -2.81 -6.92
N LYS A 373 -11.44 -1.50 -6.83
CA LYS A 373 -10.48 -0.61 -6.14
C LYS A 373 -11.01 -0.20 -4.78
N ALA A 374 -10.10 0.13 -3.86
CA ALA A 374 -10.44 0.79 -2.61
C ALA A 374 -9.53 2.00 -2.36
N MET A 375 -10.05 3.00 -1.64
CA MET A 375 -9.25 4.05 -0.98
C MET A 375 -9.62 4.12 0.50
N THR A 376 -8.61 4.25 1.35
CA THR A 376 -8.74 4.19 2.80
C THR A 376 -8.03 5.38 3.44
N SER A 377 -8.52 5.88 4.57
CA SER A 377 -7.90 6.99 5.30
C SER A 377 -6.57 6.65 5.97
N GLY A 378 -6.26 5.37 6.19
CA GLY A 378 -4.99 4.95 6.79
C GLY A 378 -4.79 3.44 6.86
N THR A 379 -3.57 3.04 7.25
CA THR A 379 -3.15 1.62 7.39
C THR A 379 -3.76 0.94 8.61
N LEU A 380 -3.34 1.35 9.82
CA LEU A 380 -3.65 0.67 11.09
C LEU A 380 -3.83 1.62 12.29
N LYS A 381 -4.10 2.91 12.04
CA LYS A 381 -4.26 3.91 13.11
C LYS A 381 -5.72 4.34 13.25
N GLU A 382 -6.09 4.71 14.47
CA GLU A 382 -7.40 5.26 14.76
C GLU A 382 -7.65 6.56 13.98
N VAL A 383 -8.83 6.67 13.38
CA VAL A 383 -9.26 7.83 12.61
C VAL A 383 -9.85 8.85 13.58
N PRO A 384 -9.39 10.11 13.57
CA PRO A 384 -10.01 11.16 14.39
C PRO A 384 -11.43 11.43 13.90
N ASP A 385 -12.33 11.77 14.82
CA ASP A 385 -13.73 12.08 14.51
C ASP A 385 -13.89 13.09 13.36
N LYS A 386 -13.07 14.16 13.35
CA LYS A 386 -12.93 15.01 12.16
C LYS A 386 -11.91 14.40 11.18
N SER A 387 -12.42 13.78 10.13
CA SER A 387 -11.59 13.15 9.11
C SER A 387 -10.98 14.13 8.11
N VAL A 388 -9.66 14.28 8.17
CA VAL A 388 -8.90 15.02 7.15
C VAL A 388 -8.99 14.33 5.79
N PHE A 389 -9.08 12.99 5.77
CA PHE A 389 -9.25 12.22 4.54
C PHE A 389 -10.54 12.58 3.83
N ILE A 390 -11.68 12.58 4.53
CA ILE A 390 -12.97 12.94 3.95
C ILE A 390 -13.04 14.41 3.56
N GLU A 391 -12.50 15.31 4.40
CA GLU A 391 -12.45 16.74 4.10
C GLU A 391 -11.80 16.99 2.72
N TYR A 392 -10.64 16.39 2.48
CA TYR A 392 -9.94 16.57 1.22
C TYR A 392 -10.55 15.79 0.05
N LEU A 393 -11.10 14.59 0.27
CA LEU A 393 -11.85 13.84 -0.74
C LEU A 393 -13.02 14.69 -1.30
N VAL A 394 -13.86 15.20 -0.40
CA VAL A 394 -14.99 16.07 -0.71
C VAL A 394 -14.53 17.34 -1.41
N LYS A 395 -13.47 17.97 -0.91
CA LYS A 395 -12.89 19.17 -1.51
C LYS A 395 -12.44 18.93 -2.95
N ARG A 396 -11.76 17.82 -3.24
CA ARG A 396 -11.27 17.50 -4.59
C ARG A 396 -12.39 17.14 -5.55
N LEU A 397 -13.38 16.39 -5.10
CA LEU A 397 -14.56 16.10 -5.91
C LEU A 397 -15.33 17.38 -6.29
N ASN A 398 -15.42 18.36 -5.39
CA ASN A 398 -16.04 19.67 -5.68
C ASN A 398 -15.22 20.55 -6.61
N GLN A 399 -13.89 20.52 -6.48
CA GLN A 399 -12.97 21.32 -7.29
C GLN A 399 -12.70 20.75 -8.68
N ASN A 400 -13.13 19.51 -8.97
CA ASN A 400 -12.93 18.88 -10.26
C ASN A 400 -13.59 19.68 -11.39
N THR A 401 -12.80 20.08 -12.38
CA THR A 401 -13.26 20.75 -13.61
C THR A 401 -13.33 19.80 -14.81
N GLY A 402 -12.68 18.64 -14.73
CA GLY A 402 -12.65 17.64 -15.79
C GLY A 402 -13.96 16.87 -15.92
N LYS A 403 -14.32 16.51 -17.16
CA LYS A 403 -15.50 15.67 -17.45
C LYS A 403 -15.34 14.26 -16.88
N TYR A 404 -14.13 13.72 -16.94
CA TYR A 404 -13.77 12.39 -16.45
C TYR A 404 -12.68 12.51 -15.40
N LEU A 405 -12.86 11.85 -14.27
CA LEU A 405 -11.90 11.80 -13.17
C LEU A 405 -11.78 10.35 -12.69
N SER A 406 -10.61 9.74 -12.84
CA SER A 406 -10.37 8.39 -12.32
C SER A 406 -10.23 8.40 -10.79
N ALA A 407 -10.52 7.29 -10.12
CA ALA A 407 -10.36 7.17 -8.68
C ALA A 407 -8.89 7.28 -8.26
N GLU A 408 -7.96 6.77 -9.07
CA GLU A 408 -6.52 6.96 -8.87
C GLU A 408 -6.12 8.45 -8.95
N GLN A 409 -6.61 9.17 -9.95
CA GLN A 409 -6.36 10.61 -10.11
C GLN A 409 -6.94 11.41 -8.93
N LEU A 410 -8.17 11.09 -8.53
CA LEU A 410 -8.82 11.70 -7.38
C LEU A 410 -7.99 11.47 -6.12
N PHE A 411 -7.63 10.22 -5.81
CA PHE A 411 -6.84 9.87 -4.63
C PHE A 411 -5.47 10.55 -4.62
N SER A 412 -4.75 10.51 -5.74
CA SER A 412 -3.43 11.13 -5.89
C SER A 412 -3.49 12.65 -5.64
N SER A 413 -4.57 13.31 -6.05
CA SER A 413 -4.73 14.77 -5.92
C SER A 413 -4.83 15.27 -4.47
N PHE A 414 -5.18 14.40 -3.51
CA PHE A 414 -5.28 14.80 -2.10
C PHE A 414 -4.44 14.00 -1.11
N ARG A 415 -3.87 12.87 -1.51
CA ARG A 415 -3.09 12.01 -0.61
C ARG A 415 -2.05 12.81 0.20
N THR A 416 -1.25 13.63 -0.48
CA THR A 416 -0.22 14.47 0.15
C THR A 416 -0.82 15.48 1.12
N ALA A 417 -1.96 16.07 0.76
CA ALA A 417 -2.64 17.02 1.64
C ALA A 417 -3.14 16.34 2.92
N VAL A 418 -3.64 15.11 2.84
CA VAL A 418 -4.05 14.35 4.04
C VAL A 418 -2.87 14.01 4.93
N ILE A 419 -1.76 13.52 4.35
CA ILE A 419 -0.53 13.22 5.10
C ILE A 419 -0.02 14.46 5.84
N ASN A 420 -0.06 15.63 5.19
CA ASN A 420 0.46 16.87 5.74
C ASN A 420 -0.45 17.53 6.79
N ASN A 421 -1.75 17.26 6.75
CA ASN A 421 -2.74 17.94 7.61
C ASN A 421 -3.37 17.00 8.65
N SER A 422 -3.10 15.70 8.60
CA SER A 422 -3.55 14.75 9.63
C SER A 422 -2.67 14.87 10.88
N ALA A 423 -3.26 15.27 12.00
CA ALA A 423 -2.58 15.33 13.30
C ALA A 423 -1.94 14.00 13.74
N ASN A 424 -2.54 12.86 13.36
CA ASN A 424 -2.09 11.51 13.78
C ASN A 424 -1.09 10.86 12.79
N GLY A 425 -0.64 11.61 11.77
CA GLY A 425 0.21 11.09 10.69
C GLY A 425 -0.46 9.94 9.93
N GLN A 426 -1.73 10.12 9.55
CA GLN A 426 -2.45 9.19 8.66
C GLN A 426 -1.77 9.14 7.30
N VAL A 427 -1.65 7.93 6.77
CA VAL A 427 -1.13 7.69 5.41
C VAL A 427 -2.22 6.95 4.63
N PRO A 428 -3.04 7.68 3.85
CA PRO A 428 -4.07 7.08 3.04
C PRO A 428 -3.48 6.07 2.04
N GLN A 429 -4.27 5.06 1.72
CA GLN A 429 -3.91 4.01 0.77
C GLN A 429 -4.97 3.88 -0.32
N PHE A 430 -4.55 3.51 -1.52
CA PHE A 430 -5.40 3.20 -2.66
C PHE A 430 -4.87 1.93 -3.33
N GLY A 431 -5.74 1.12 -3.92
CA GLY A 431 -5.28 -0.07 -4.62
C GLY A 431 -6.38 -1.08 -4.90
N GLU A 432 -5.96 -2.26 -5.36
CA GLU A 432 -6.83 -3.39 -5.67
C GLU A 432 -7.32 -4.10 -4.41
N ILE A 433 -8.62 -4.37 -4.35
CA ILE A 433 -9.22 -5.27 -3.37
C ILE A 433 -8.75 -6.69 -3.70
N LYS A 434 -8.08 -7.33 -2.74
CA LYS A 434 -7.48 -8.66 -2.93
C LYS A 434 -8.56 -9.67 -3.31
N GLU A 435 -8.29 -10.52 -4.31
CA GLU A 435 -9.16 -11.64 -4.71
C GLU A 435 -10.61 -11.25 -5.08
N ALA A 436 -10.86 -10.00 -5.47
CA ALA A 436 -12.20 -9.53 -5.80
C ALA A 436 -12.56 -9.52 -7.30
N GLY A 437 -11.63 -9.91 -8.18
CA GLY A 437 -11.83 -9.91 -9.63
C GLY A 437 -11.49 -8.59 -10.33
N ASP A 438 -10.50 -7.84 -9.84
CA ASP A 438 -9.96 -6.68 -10.56
C ASP A 438 -9.14 -7.12 -11.79
N GLU A 439 -9.37 -6.49 -12.94
CA GLU A 439 -8.68 -6.78 -14.21
C GLU A 439 -7.79 -5.61 -14.68
N GLY A 440 -7.50 -4.65 -13.80
CA GLY A 440 -6.62 -3.51 -14.11
C GLY A 440 -7.33 -2.26 -14.63
N GLY A 441 -8.67 -2.19 -14.57
CA GLY A 441 -9.42 -0.96 -14.83
C GLY A 441 -9.40 0.02 -13.66
N ASP A 442 -10.14 1.13 -13.78
CA ASP A 442 -10.34 2.09 -12.69
C ASP A 442 -11.78 2.61 -12.65
N PHE A 443 -12.24 3.02 -11.47
CA PHE A 443 -13.54 3.66 -11.32
C PHE A 443 -13.46 5.10 -11.85
N ILE A 444 -14.31 5.45 -12.82
CA ILE A 444 -14.32 6.78 -13.43
C ILE A 444 -15.53 7.57 -12.95
N PHE A 445 -15.28 8.66 -12.22
CA PHE A 445 -16.29 9.68 -11.93
C PHE A 445 -16.56 10.50 -13.19
N ILE A 446 -17.82 10.56 -13.62
CA ILE A 446 -18.24 11.34 -14.77
C ILE A 446 -19.02 12.55 -14.27
N LYS A 447 -18.50 13.75 -14.54
CA LYS A 447 -19.14 15.00 -14.14
C LYS A 447 -20.47 15.17 -14.89
N ARG A 448 -21.52 15.59 -14.21
CA ARG A 448 -22.82 15.92 -14.83
C ARG A 448 -22.63 17.15 -15.76
N GLN A 449 -23.29 17.15 -16.91
CA GLN A 449 -23.25 18.29 -17.84
C GLN A 449 -24.14 19.43 -17.35
#